data_AF-A0A2R6N4D8-F1
#
_entry.id   AF-A0A2R6N4D8-F1
#
_cell.length_a   1.000
_cell.length_b   1.000
_cell.length_c   1.000
_cell.angle_alpha   90.00
_cell.angle_beta   90.00
_cell.angle_gamma   90.00
#
_symmetry.space_group_name_H-M   'P 1'
#
loop_
_entity.id
_entity.type
_entity.pdbx_description
1 polymer ?
#
loop_
_entity_poly.entity_id
_entity_poly.type
_entity_poly.pdbx_seq_one_letter_code
_entity_poly.pdbx_strand_id
1 'polypeptide(L)'
;MSTQNGIVIHITSSEREDWEMALRNILNLARDESLPTPADTMRVVVNGEAVKFLLETATGAPEVVEMAEAGVRVGACSNSLDRLKLP
;
A
#
# COMPACT_ATOMS: atom_id res chain seq x y z
N MET A 1 -5.01 23.62 -14.80
CA MET A 1 -5.08 22.24 -14.27
C MET A 1 -3.71 21.92 -13.71
N SER A 2 -3.55 21.94 -12.38
CA SER A 2 -2.33 21.44 -11.75
C SER A 2 -2.29 19.93 -11.99
N THR A 3 -1.32 19.47 -12.77
CA THR A 3 -0.94 18.06 -12.81
C THR A 3 -0.34 17.72 -11.45
N GLN A 4 -1.17 17.39 -10.46
CA GLN A 4 -0.65 16.74 -9.27
C GLN A 4 -0.08 15.39 -9.72
N ASN A 5 1.25 15.29 -9.72
CA ASN A 5 1.96 14.06 -10.03
C ASN A 5 1.80 13.10 -8.84
N GLY A 6 0.70 12.35 -8.83
CA GLY A 6 0.48 11.30 -7.84
C GLY A 6 1.46 10.12 -8.03
N ILE A 7 1.70 9.38 -6.96
CA ILE A 7 2.56 8.18 -6.97
C ILE A 7 1.67 6.94 -6.93
N VAL A 8 1.97 5.97 -7.80
CA VAL A 8 1.39 4.62 -7.72
C VAL A 8 2.49 3.66 -7.32
N ILE A 9 2.28 2.95 -6.21
CA ILE A 9 3.20 2.00 -5.61
C ILE A 9 2.59 0.62 -5.83
N HIS A 10 3.28 -0.24 -6.57
CA HIS A 10 2.80 -1.56 -6.93
C HIS A 10 3.56 -2.61 -6.11
N ILE A 11 2.82 -3.41 -5.33
CA ILE A 11 3.39 -4.48 -4.51
C ILE A 11 2.88 -5.83 -5.02
N THR A 12 3.81 -6.70 -5.39
CA THR A 12 3.51 -8.04 -5.93
C THR A 12 4.20 -9.18 -5.19
N SER A 13 5.19 -8.86 -4.35
CA SER A 13 6.01 -9.87 -3.67
C SER A 13 5.19 -10.64 -2.64
N SER A 14 5.35 -11.96 -2.63
CA SER A 14 4.84 -12.85 -1.58
C SER A 14 5.72 -12.87 -0.34
N GLU A 15 6.90 -12.26 -0.39
CA GLU A 15 7.89 -12.35 0.67
C GLU A 15 7.62 -11.33 1.77
N ARG A 16 7.64 -11.79 3.02
CA ARG A 16 7.38 -10.94 4.19
C ARG A 16 8.37 -9.78 4.28
N GLU A 17 9.65 -10.03 4.03
CA GLU A 17 10.70 -9.00 4.17
C GLU A 17 10.51 -7.86 3.15
N ASP A 18 10.12 -8.20 1.92
CA ASP A 18 9.80 -7.20 0.89
C ASP A 18 8.56 -6.38 1.27
N TRP A 19 7.55 -7.04 1.85
CA TRP A 19 6.34 -6.39 2.35
C TRP A 19 6.64 -5.39 3.46
N GLU A 20 7.37 -5.81 4.49
CA GLU A 20 7.77 -4.95 5.61
C GLU A 20 8.63 -3.77 5.14
N MET A 21 9.53 -4.02 4.18
CA MET A 21 10.34 -2.96 3.56
C MET A 21 9.48 -1.97 2.78
N ALA A 22 8.52 -2.45 1.98
CA ALA A 22 7.61 -1.60 1.23
C ALA A 22 6.79 -0.70 2.16
N LEU A 23 6.18 -1.26 3.21
CA LEU A 23 5.41 -0.50 4.20
C LEU A 23 6.23 0.62 4.85
N ARG A 24 7.45 0.29 5.31
CA ARG A 24 8.36 1.28 5.90
C ARG A 24 8.68 2.41 4.91
N ASN A 25 8.95 2.08 3.65
CA ASN A 25 9.27 3.09 2.64
C ASN A 25 8.07 4.00 2.34
N ILE A 26 6.85 3.43 2.28
CA ILE A 26 5.63 4.21 2.03
C ILE A 26 5.34 5.14 3.20
N LEU A 27 5.44 4.66 4.44
CA LEU A 27 5.23 5.48 5.63
C LEU A 27 6.26 6.61 5.73
N ASN A 28 7.53 6.33 5.45
CA ASN A 28 8.57 7.36 5.41
C ASN A 28 8.23 8.43 4.35
N LEU A 29 7.79 8.00 3.16
CA LEU A 29 7.42 8.91 2.08
C LEU A 29 6.18 9.74 2.43
N ALA A 30 5.15 9.11 3.02
CA ALA A 30 3.89 9.77 3.39
C ALA A 30 4.07 10.81 4.50
N ARG A 31 5.07 10.62 5.39
CA ARG A 31 5.40 11.53 6.48
C ARG A 31 6.40 12.62 6.09
N ASP A 32 7.00 12.55 4.91
CA ASP A 32 8.01 13.52 4.48
C ASP A 32 7.36 14.79 3.91
N GLU A 33 7.14 15.75 4.80
CA GLU A 33 6.57 17.07 4.45
C GLU A 33 7.49 17.92 3.56
N SER A 34 8.76 17.52 3.35
CA SER A 34 9.66 18.22 2.44
C SER A 34 9.38 17.91 0.96
N LEU A 35 8.62 16.84 0.69
CA LEU A 35 8.31 16.40 -0.66
C LEU A 35 7.06 17.10 -1.20
N PRO A 36 7.03 17.43 -2.51
CA PRO A 36 5.89 18.09 -3.15
C PRO A 36 4.72 17.13 -3.42
N THR A 37 4.77 15.90 -2.89
CA THR A 37 3.78 14.85 -3.15
C THR A 37 3.10 14.44 -1.86
N PRO A 38 1.94 15.01 -1.53
CA PRO A 38 1.23 14.68 -0.29
C PRO A 38 0.70 13.24 -0.30
N ALA A 39 0.52 12.66 0.88
CA ALA A 39 0.06 11.29 1.07
C ALA A 39 -1.29 10.99 0.38
N ASP A 40 -2.20 11.95 0.31
CA ASP A 40 -3.52 11.81 -0.34
C ASP A 40 -3.47 11.64 -1.87
N THR A 41 -2.30 11.93 -2.47
CA THR A 41 -2.01 11.69 -3.89
C THR A 41 -1.36 10.33 -4.15
N MET A 42 -1.06 9.56 -3.10
CA MET A 42 -0.43 8.24 -3.18
C MET A 42 -1.47 7.13 -3.27
N ARG A 43 -1.18 6.13 -4.12
CA ARG A 43 -1.97 4.91 -4.24
C ARG A 43 -1.08 3.69 -4.16
N VAL A 44 -1.42 2.76 -3.27
CA VAL A 44 -0.80 1.44 -3.18
C VAL A 44 -1.72 0.44 -3.86
N VAL A 45 -1.23 -0.28 -4.85
CA VAL A 45 -1.94 -1.36 -5.52
C VAL A 45 -1.24 -2.67 -5.20
N VAL A 46 -1.98 -3.62 -4.63
CA VAL A 46 -1.47 -4.93 -4.26
C VAL A 46 -2.16 -5.99 -5.11
N ASN A 47 -1.39 -6.89 -5.73
CA ASN A 47 -1.94 -8.00 -6.49
C ASN A 47 -1.13 -9.30 -6.27
N GLY A 48 -1.58 -10.39 -6.89
CA GLY A 48 -0.89 -11.67 -6.75
C GLY A 48 -1.08 -12.27 -5.36
N GLU A 49 -0.05 -12.93 -4.84
CA GLU A 49 -0.06 -13.50 -3.48
C GLU A 49 0.04 -12.42 -2.39
N ALA A 50 0.60 -11.25 -2.73
CA ALA A 50 0.81 -10.14 -1.80
C ALA A 50 -0.48 -9.63 -1.14
N VAL A 51 -1.65 -9.84 -1.78
CA VAL A 51 -2.95 -9.43 -1.22
C VAL A 51 -3.25 -10.10 0.13
N LYS A 52 -2.61 -11.24 0.43
CA LYS A 52 -2.71 -11.89 1.76
C LYS A 52 -2.20 -11.00 2.89
N PHE A 53 -1.29 -10.08 2.60
CA PHE A 53 -0.78 -9.14 3.60
C PHE A 53 -1.75 -8.00 3.94
N LEU A 54 -2.84 -7.86 3.19
CA LEU A 54 -3.91 -6.89 3.51
C LEU A 54 -4.97 -7.45 4.47
N LEU A 55 -4.87 -8.72 4.86
CA LEU A 55 -5.76 -9.29 5.88
C LEU A 55 -5.46 -8.66 7.24
N GLU A 56 -6.50 -8.44 8.05
CA GLU A 56 -6.38 -7.85 9.39
C GLU A 56 -5.40 -8.61 10.30
N THR A 57 -5.27 -9.91 10.10
CA THR A 57 -4.37 -10.78 10.88
C THR A 57 -2.95 -10.86 10.33
N ALA A 58 -2.65 -10.21 9.21
CA ALA A 58 -1.36 -10.30 8.55
C ALA A 58 -0.29 -9.42 9.23
N THR A 59 0.97 -9.79 9.03
CA THR A 59 2.11 -8.93 9.40
C THR A 59 1.99 -7.61 8.64
N GLY A 60 2.18 -6.48 9.33
CA GLY A 60 2.10 -5.15 8.72
C GLY A 60 0.70 -4.54 8.66
N ALA A 61 -0.33 -5.20 9.20
CA ALA A 61 -1.69 -4.66 9.22
C ALA A 61 -1.82 -3.30 9.94
N PRO A 62 -1.16 -3.07 11.11
CA PRO A 62 -1.16 -1.74 11.75
C PRO A 62 -0.59 -0.64 10.84
N GLU A 63 0.48 -0.92 10.11
CA GLU A 63 1.11 0.00 9.17
C GLU A 63 0.21 0.29 7.96
N VAL A 64 -0.58 -0.70 7.49
CA VAL A 64 -1.60 -0.48 6.46
C VAL A 64 -2.70 0.46 6.95
N VAL A 65 -3.17 0.30 8.19
CA VAL A 65 -4.13 1.22 8.80
C VAL A 65 -3.53 2.62 8.90
N GLU A 66 -2.29 2.73 9.39
CA GLU A 66 -1.60 4.01 9.51
C GLU A 66 -1.44 4.73 8.16
N MET A 67 -1.07 4.00 7.10
CA MET A 67 -1.01 4.56 5.75
C MET A 67 -2.37 5.11 5.31
N ALA A 68 -3.46 4.37 5.58
CA ALA A 68 -4.81 4.80 5.24
C ALA A 68 -5.23 6.05 6.04
N GLU A 69 -4.89 6.12 7.32
CA GLU A 69 -5.13 7.30 8.17
C GLU A 69 -4.33 8.52 7.70
N ALA A 70 -3.12 8.33 7.17
CA ALA A 70 -2.32 9.37 6.54
C ALA A 70 -2.88 9.84 5.18
N GLY A 71 -3.91 9.18 4.63
CA GLY A 71 -4.55 9.53 3.36
C GLY A 71 -4.09 8.70 2.15
N VAL A 72 -3.13 7.79 2.33
CA VAL A 72 -2.69 6.87 1.27
C VAL A 72 -3.84 5.92 0.92
N ARG A 73 -4.20 5.82 -0.36
CA ARG A 73 -5.24 4.87 -0.79
C ARG A 73 -4.64 3.50 -1.09
N VAL A 74 -5.06 2.49 -0.35
CA VAL A 74 -4.65 1.09 -0.56
C VAL A 74 -5.74 0.33 -1.31
N GLY A 75 -5.36 -0.37 -2.38
CA GLY A 75 -6.27 -1.16 -3.21
C GLY A 75 -5.75 -2.58 -3.43
N ALA A 76 -6.64 -3.57 -3.27
CA ALA A 76 -6.39 -4.96 -3.60
C ALA A 76 -6.96 -5.30 -4.98
N CYS A 77 -6.24 -6.15 -5.73
CA CYS A 77 -6.73 -6.68 -7.00
C CYS A 77 -7.83 -7.72 -6.78
N SER A 78 -9.07 -7.42 -7.21
CA SER A 78 -10.24 -8.31 -7.06
C SER A 78 -10.00 -9.70 -7.64
N ASN A 79 -9.43 -9.80 -8.85
CA ASN A 79 -9.10 -11.10 -9.46
C ASN A 79 -8.13 -11.95 -8.61
N SER A 80 -7.25 -11.30 -7.85
CA SER A 80 -6.33 -12.01 -6.95
C SER A 80 -7.06 -12.49 -5.70
N LEU A 81 -7.94 -11.65 -5.12
CA LEU A 81 -8.79 -12.04 -4.00
C LEU A 81 -9.68 -13.25 -4.36
N ASP A 82 -10.38 -13.17 -5.50
CA ASP A 82 -11.27 -14.23 -5.99
C ASP A 82 -10.50 -15.55 -6.19
N ARG A 83 -9.34 -15.49 -6.87
CA ARG A 83 -8.50 -16.66 -7.14
C ARG A 83 -8.00 -17.31 -5.84
N LEU A 84 -7.68 -16.51 -4.83
CA LEU A 84 -7.15 -16.97 -3.54
C LEU A 84 -8.23 -17.25 -2.51
N LYS A 85 -9.51 -16.99 -2.84
CA LYS A 85 -10.67 -17.16 -1.97
C LYS A 85 -10.54 -16.37 -0.67
N LEU A 86 -10.05 -15.14 -0.79
CA LEU A 86 -9.91 -14.18 0.30
C LEU A 86 -11.14 -13.26 0.36
N PRO A 87 -11.49 -12.74 1.54
CA PRO A 87 -12.60 -11.80 1.70
C PRO A 87 -12.37 -10.49 0.94
#